data_AF-A0A8B3NKN4-F1
#
_entry.id   AF-A0A8B3NKN4-F1
#
_cell.length_a   1.000
_cell.length_b   1.000
_cell.length_c   1.000
_cell.angle_alpha   90.00
_cell.angle_beta   90.00
_cell.angle_gamma   90.00
#
_symmetry.space_group_name_H-M   'P 1'
#
loop_
_entity.id
_entity.type
_entity.pdbx_description
1 polymer ?
#
loop_
_entity_poly.entity_id
_entity_poly.type
_entity_poly.pdbx_seq_one_letter_code
_entity_poly.pdbx_strand_id
1 'polypeptide(L)' 'DVDTGRLVLAAIAKVNAELGTTTIVITHNSAIAGMADRVLRLSCGRIVREEPNPNRITAEDVQW' A
#
# COMPACT_ATOMS: atom_id res chain seq x y z
N ASP A 1 -8.52 14.47 -2.97
CA ASP A 1 -7.83 15.28 -1.96
C ASP A 1 -6.66 14.46 -1.41
N VAL A 2 -5.45 15.01 -1.57
CA VAL A 2 -4.16 14.41 -1.19
C VAL A 2 -4.10 14.21 0.31
N ASP A 3 -4.51 15.21 1.10
CA ASP A 3 -4.37 15.13 2.55
C ASP A 3 -5.32 14.11 3.15
N THR A 4 -6.56 14.07 2.66
CA THR A 4 -7.53 13.03 3.03
C THR A 4 -7.03 11.62 2.68
N GLY A 5 -6.38 11.45 1.52
CA GLY A 5 -5.82 10.14 1.13
C GLY A 5 -4.73 9.66 2.09
N ARG A 6 -3.85 10.58 2.55
CA ARG A 6 -2.75 10.25 3.48
C ARG A 6 -3.30 9.84 4.83
N LEU A 7 -4.30 10.57 5.33
CA LEU A 7 -4.95 10.26 6.58
C LEU A 7 -5.57 8.85 6.59
N VAL A 8 -6.25 8.48 5.50
CA VAL A 8 -6.85 7.14 5.38
C VAL A 8 -5.78 6.05 5.34
N LEU A 9 -4.71 6.23 4.56
CA LEU A 9 -3.62 5.26 4.47
C LEU A 9 -2.88 5.09 5.81
N ALA A 10 -2.65 6.19 6.53
CA ALA A 10 -2.07 6.17 7.87
C ALA A 10 -2.98 5.42 8.87
N ALA A 11 -4.29 5.63 8.82
CA ALA A 11 -5.25 4.93 9.67
C ALA A 11 -5.25 3.42 9.38
N ILE A 12 -5.23 3.01 8.11
CA ILE A 12 -5.16 1.61 7.71
C ILE A 12 -3.87 0.96 8.23
N ALA A 13 -2.72 1.62 8.04
CA ALA A 13 -1.43 1.11 8.50
C ALA A 13 -1.39 0.95 10.02
N LYS A 14 -1.93 1.94 10.76
CA LYS A 14 -2.03 1.89 12.22
C LYS A 14 -2.89 0.72 12.69
N VAL A 15 -4.09 0.56 12.14
CA VAL A 15 -5.01 -0.54 12.51
C VAL A 15 -4.39 -1.90 12.18
N ASN A 16 -3.69 -2.03 11.05
CA ASN A 16 -3.00 -3.26 10.69
C ASN A 16 -1.93 -3.63 11.73
N ALA A 17 -1.11 -2.67 12.14
CA ALA A 17 -0.06 -2.87 13.14
C ALA A 17 -0.62 -3.19 14.54
N GLU A 18 -1.71 -2.53 14.94
CA GLU A 18 -2.34 -2.73 16.25
C GLU A 18 -3.08 -4.07 16.36
N LEU A 19 -3.74 -4.51 15.28
CA LEU A 19 -4.55 -5.72 15.29
C LEU A 19 -3.82 -6.96 14.77
N GLY A 20 -2.65 -6.80 14.14
CA GLY A 20 -1.89 -7.89 13.54
C GLY A 20 -2.64 -8.60 12.40
N THR A 21 -3.55 -7.90 11.73
CA THR A 21 -4.37 -8.46 10.66
C THR A 21 -3.61 -8.52 9.33
N THR A 22 -4.16 -9.21 8.33
CA THR A 22 -3.68 -9.10 6.95
C THR A 22 -4.46 -8.01 6.24
N THR A 23 -3.77 -6.99 5.72
CA THR A 23 -4.38 -5.90 4.94
C THR A 23 -3.96 -6.00 3.48
N ILE A 24 -4.95 -5.93 2.58
CA ILE A 24 -4.73 -5.88 1.13
C ILE A 24 -5.25 -4.53 0.62
N VAL A 25 -4.38 -3.74 0.02
CA VAL A 25 -4.73 -2.46 -0.60
C VAL A 25 -4.73 -2.61 -2.12
N ILE A 26 -5.87 -2.34 -2.75
CA ILE A 26 -6.00 -2.35 -4.22
C ILE A 26 -5.91 -0.92 -4.70
N THR A 27 -4.91 -0.62 -5.52
CA THR A 27 -4.65 0.73 -6.04
C THR A 27 -4.07 0.68 -7.44
N HIS A 28 -4.37 1.70 -8.25
CA HIS A 28 -3.69 1.94 -9.52
C HIS A 28 -2.50 2.90 -9.38
N ASN A 29 -2.34 3.54 -8.21
CA ASN A 29 -1.18 4.39 -7.92
C ASN A 29 -0.03 3.54 -7.36
N SER A 30 1.05 3.45 -8.13
CA SER A 30 2.25 2.70 -7.73
C SER A 30 2.98 3.28 -6.52
N ALA A 31 2.83 4.57 -6.20
CA ALA A 31 3.46 5.16 -5.03
C ALA A 31 2.90 4.57 -3.72
N ILE A 32 1.59 4.32 -3.66
CA ILE A 32 0.94 3.70 -2.49
C ILE A 32 1.45 2.27 -2.28
N ALA A 33 1.79 1.55 -3.36
CA ALA A 33 2.33 0.20 -3.26
C ALA A 33 3.65 0.14 -2.46
N GLY A 34 4.40 1.26 -2.40
CA GLY A 34 5.60 1.38 -1.58
C GLY A 34 5.35 1.22 -0.08
N MET A 35 4.11 1.31 0.41
CA MET A 35 3.78 1.07 1.82
C MET A 35 3.65 -0.43 2.16
N ALA A 36 3.35 -1.27 1.17
CA ALA A 36 3.02 -2.67 1.38
C ALA A 36 4.29 -3.53 1.55
N ASP A 37 4.21 -4.60 2.33
CA ASP A 37 5.30 -5.61 2.46
C ASP A 37 5.55 -6.38 1.16
N ARG A 38 4.49 -6.64 0.39
CA ARG A 38 4.51 -7.35 -0.88
C ARG A 38 3.66 -6.60 -1.89
N VAL A 39 4.17 -6.47 -3.11
CA VAL A 39 3.48 -5.80 -4.21
C VAL A 39 3.12 -6.82 -5.27
N LEU A 40 1.82 -6.96 -5.53
CA LEU A 40 1.28 -7.78 -6.62
C LEU A 40 0.83 -6.86 -7.75
N ARG A 41 1.37 -7.08 -8.96
CA ARG A 41 0.94 -6.35 -10.16
C ARG A 41 -0.08 -7.20 -10.91
N LEU A 42 -1.27 -6.64 -11.10
CA LEU A 42 -2.33 -7.27 -11.89
C LEU A 42 -2.38 -6.66 -13.30
N SER A 43 -2.54 -7.51 -14.31
CA SER A 43 -2.82 -7.12 -15.69
C SER A 43 -3.71 -8.16 -16.34
N CYS A 44 -4.73 -7.73 -17.08
CA CYS A 44 -5.69 -8.59 -17.78
C CYS A 44 -6.25 -9.74 -16.90
N GLY A 45 -6.59 -9.44 -15.64
CA GLY A 45 -7.15 -10.42 -14.69
C GLY A 45 -6.16 -11.45 -14.15
N ARG A 46 -4.84 -11.28 -14.39
CA ARG A 46 -3.78 -12.17 -13.92
C ARG A 46 -2.75 -11.39 -13.09
N ILE A 47 -2.17 -12.06 -12.10
CA ILE A 47 -0.97 -11.54 -11.43
C ILE A 47 0.21 -11.73 -12.40
N VAL A 48 0.79 -10.63 -12.84
CA VAL A 48 1.92 -10.62 -13.79
C VAL A 48 3.27 -10.43 -13.09
N ARG A 49 3.27 -9.94 -11.86
CA ARG A 49 4.48 -9.76 -11.05
C ARG A 49 4.15 -9.83 -9.57
N GLU A 50 5.09 -10.39 -8.81
CA GLU A 50 5.12 -10.34 -7.36
C GLU A 50 6.50 -9.90 -6.92
N GLU A 51 6.57 -8.94 -6.00
CA GLU A 51 7.84 -8.41 -5.49
C GLU A 51 7.76 -8.20 -3.97
N PRO A 52 8.78 -8.63 -3.20
CA PRO A 52 8.94 -8.17 -1.83
C PRO A 52 9.35 -6.69 -1.83
N ASN A 53 8.95 -5.95 -0.80
CA ASN A 53 9.31 -4.56 -0.63
C ASN A 53 10.18 -4.38 0.63
N PRO A 54 11.51 -4.46 0.51
CA PRO A 54 12.40 -4.30 1.65
C PRO A 54 12.46 -2.86 2.17
N ASN A 55 12.14 -1.87 1.33
CA ASN A 55 12.22 -0.45 1.64
C ASN A 55 10.81 0.15 1.66
N ARG A 56 10.01 -0.25 2.65
CA ARG A 56 8.67 0.31 2.85
C ARG A 56 8.74 1.80 3.18
N ILE A 57 7.81 2.56 2.64
CA ILE A 57 7.61 3.97 2.93
C ILE A 57 6.41 4.16 3.85
N THR A 58 6.34 5.28 4.57
CA THR A 58 5.16 5.61 5.36
C THR A 58 4.05 6.24 4.50
N ALA A 59 2.88 6.47 5.08
CA ALA A 59 1.81 7.18 4.39
C ALA A 59 2.21 8.62 4.01
N GLU A 60 3.02 9.28 4.85
CA GLU A 60 3.52 10.64 4.65
C GLU A 60 4.48 10.73 3.45
N ASP A 61 5.29 9.69 3.24
CA ASP A 61 6.27 9.60 2.16
C ASP A 61 5.65 9.38 0.77
N VAL A 62 4.35 9.03 0.71
CA VAL A 62 3.65 8.80 -0.56
C VAL A 62 3.57 10.12 -1.35
N GLN A 63 4.13 10.10 -2.56
CA GLN A 63 4.03 11.16 -3.56
C GLN A 63 3.05 10.75 -4.66
N TRP A 64 2.05 11.59 -4.94
CA TRP A 64 0.98 11.32 -5.92
C TRP A 64 1.31 11.80 -7.33
#